data_AF-A0A1A8L2T5-F1
#
_entry.id   AF-A0A1A8L2T5-F1
#
_cell.length_a   1.000
_cell.length_b   1.000
_cell.length_c   1.000
_cell.angle_alpha   90.00
_cell.angle_beta   90.00
_cell.angle_gamma   90.00
#
_symmetry.space_group_name_H-M   'P 1'
#
loop_
_entity.id
_entity.type
_entity.pdbx_description
1 polymer ?
#
loop_
_entity_poly.entity_id
_entity_poly.type
_entity_poly.pdbx_seq_one_letter_code
_entity_poly.pdbx_strand_id
1 'polypeptide(L)' 'IEIMCIYKYGSVRDESKLNSLLKRPYVASQPDWQKEMELMQQSQVKAEIQSLASIAPDFLTNIYLPNKLRYGGWV' A
#
# COMPACT_ATOMS: atom_id res chain seq x y z
N ILE A 1 4.15 1.82 18.20
CA ILE A 1 4.52 0.61 17.46
C ILE A 1 4.53 0.98 15.96
N GLU A 2 5.21 2.02 15.51
CA GLU A 2 6.68 2.18 15.44
C GLU A 2 7.45 0.97 14.89
N ILE A 3 6.83 0.13 14.07
CA ILE A 3 7.59 -0.72 13.14
C ILE A 3 6.81 -0.80 11.82
N MET A 4 7.15 0.08 10.91
CA MET A 4 7.09 -0.24 9.49
C MET A 4 8.38 0.32 8.92
N CYS A 5 9.04 -0.44 8.06
CA CYS A 5 9.99 0.12 7.10
C CYS A 5 9.19 1.01 6.14
N ILE A 6 8.72 2.15 6.65
CA ILE A 6 8.06 3.22 5.95
C ILE A 6 9.19 3.89 5.19
N TYR A 7 9.44 3.43 3.97
CA TYR A 7 10.29 4.18 3.07
C TYR A 7 9.52 5.46 2.73
N LYS A 8 10.13 6.60 3.05
CA LYS A 8 9.61 7.89 2.61
C LYS A 8 9.56 7.88 1.08
N TYR A 9 8.35 7.89 0.56
CA TYR A 9 8.07 8.14 -0.84
C TYR A 9 8.49 9.59 -1.11
N GLY A 10 9.20 9.82 -2.20
CA GLY A 10 9.76 11.15 -2.51
C GLY A 10 10.81 11.14 -3.61
N SER A 11 10.99 10.00 -4.27
CA SER A 11 11.69 9.94 -5.54
C SER A 11 10.76 10.46 -6.63
N VAL A 12 11.23 11.43 -7.42
CA VAL A 12 10.52 11.98 -8.59
C VAL A 12 9.99 10.87 -9.53
N ARG A 13 10.69 9.72 -9.57
CA ARG A 13 10.29 8.56 -10.38
C ARG A 13 9.05 7.85 -9.84
N ASP A 14 8.95 7.73 -8.51
CA ASP A 14 7.80 7.11 -7.86
C ASP A 14 6.57 8.01 -8.05
N GLU A 15 6.70 9.32 -7.78
CA GLU A 15 5.65 10.32 -8.04
C GLU A 15 5.14 10.32 -9.48
N SER A 16 6.07 10.33 -10.45
CA SER A 16 5.71 10.27 -11.87
C SER A 16 4.94 8.98 -12.21
N LYS A 17 5.35 7.85 -11.62
CA LYS A 17 4.67 6.56 -11.81
C LYS A 17 3.26 6.58 -11.22
N LEU A 18 3.07 7.07 -9.99
CA LEU A 18 1.74 7.17 -9.35
C LEU A 18 0.80 8.09 -10.13
N ASN A 19 1.29 9.25 -10.55
CA ASN A 19 0.54 10.17 -11.41
C ASN A 19 0.15 9.53 -12.75
N SER A 20 1.02 8.67 -13.32
CA SER A 20 0.69 7.93 -14.54
C SER A 20 -0.35 6.83 -14.31
N LEU A 21 -0.38 6.22 -13.12
CA LEU A 21 -1.33 5.16 -12.76
C LEU A 21 -2.74 5.73 -12.49
N LEU A 22 -2.83 6.85 -11.78
CA LEU A 22 -4.10 7.55 -11.49
C LEU A 22 -4.87 7.94 -12.75
N LYS A 23 -4.17 8.21 -13.86
CA LYS A 23 -4.78 8.58 -15.15
C LYS A 23 -5.33 7.39 -15.94
N ARG A 24 -5.10 6.15 -15.50
CA ARG A 24 -5.50 4.96 -16.27
C ARG A 24 -7.00 4.69 -16.10
N PRO A 25 -7.72 4.31 -17.17
CA PRO A 25 -9.17 4.18 -17.14
C PRO A 25 -9.67 3.13 -16.15
N TYR A 26 -8.89 2.07 -15.90
CA TYR A 26 -9.24 1.02 -14.94
C TYR A 26 -9.07 1.43 -13.48
N VAL A 27 -8.25 2.45 -13.20
CA VAL A 27 -8.14 3.04 -11.86
C VAL A 27 -9.27 4.03 -11.68
N ALA A 28 -9.51 4.89 -12.68
CA ALA A 28 -10.59 5.87 -12.64
C ALA A 28 -11.98 5.22 -12.54
N SER A 29 -12.14 4.00 -13.07
CA SER A 29 -13.38 3.22 -12.93
C SER A 29 -13.58 2.59 -11.55
N GLN A 30 -12.57 2.60 -10.67
CA GLN A 30 -12.64 2.00 -9.34
C GLN A 30 -12.34 3.04 -8.24
N PRO A 31 -13.37 3.65 -7.62
CA PRO A 31 -13.21 4.72 -6.65
C PRO A 31 -12.34 4.34 -5.45
N ASP A 32 -12.39 3.09 -5.00
CA ASP A 32 -11.62 2.66 -3.85
C ASP A 32 -10.10 2.59 -4.17
N TRP A 33 -9.72 2.24 -5.40
CA TRP A 33 -8.32 2.26 -5.85
C TRP A 33 -7.79 3.69 -5.92
N GLN A 34 -8.63 4.61 -6.40
CA GLN A 34 -8.27 6.01 -6.44
C GLN A 34 -8.04 6.56 -5.03
N LYS A 35 -8.93 6.24 -4.09
CA LYS A 35 -8.81 6.66 -2.68
C LYS A 35 -7.52 6.16 -2.02
N GLU A 36 -7.16 4.90 -2.21
CA GLU A 36 -5.92 4.32 -1.66
C GLU A 36 -4.66 4.96 -2.28
N MET A 37 -4.69 5.24 -3.59
CA MET A 37 -3.58 5.92 -4.28
C MET A 37 -3.45 7.40 -3.89
N GLU A 38 -4.55 8.10 -3.66
CA GLU A 38 -4.55 9.47 -3.11
C GLU A 38 -3.99 9.48 -1.67
N LEU A 39 -4.35 8.49 -0.85
CA LEU A 39 -3.79 8.32 0.49
C LEU A 39 -2.28 8.04 0.44
N MET A 40 -1.82 7.23 -0.51
CA MET A 40 -0.39 7.03 -0.77
C MET A 40 0.30 8.34 -1.18
N GLN A 41 -0.37 9.18 -1.98
CA GLN A 41 0.14 10.49 -2.37
C GLN A 41 0.19 11.48 -1.19
N GLN A 42 -0.77 11.47 -0.29
CA GLN A 42 -0.78 12.36 0.88
C GLN A 42 0.23 11.92 1.95
N SER A 43 0.27 10.63 2.23
CA SER A 43 1.16 10.07 3.25
C SER A 43 2.61 10.09 2.82
N GLN A 44 2.88 10.01 1.50
CA GLN A 44 4.23 9.90 0.95
C GLN A 44 4.99 8.75 1.63
N VAL A 45 4.33 7.60 1.77
CA VAL A 45 4.97 6.40 2.32
C VAL A 45 4.75 5.19 1.43
N LYS A 46 5.75 4.31 1.42
CA LYS A 46 5.64 2.95 0.91
C LYS A 46 6.21 1.99 1.95
N ALA A 47 5.63 0.79 2.01
CA ALA A 47 6.10 -0.28 2.88
C ALA A 47 6.33 -1.54 2.05
N GLU A 48 7.38 -2.30 2.39
CA GLU A 48 7.64 -3.60 1.80
C GLU A 48 6.82 -4.68 2.50
N ILE A 49 6.31 -5.68 1.77
CA ILE A 49 5.59 -6.79 2.40
C ILE A 49 6.49 -7.57 3.38
N GLN A 50 7.79 -7.66 3.08
CA GLN A 50 8.80 -8.28 3.94
C GLN A 50 8.98 -7.52 5.26
N SER A 51 8.65 -6.23 5.31
CA SER A 51 8.69 -5.46 6.57
C SER A 51 7.70 -6.01 7.60
N LEU A 52 6.65 -6.73 7.20
CA LEU A 52 5.76 -7.40 8.15
C LEU A 52 6.45 -8.48 8.98
N ALA A 53 7.53 -9.10 8.46
CA ALA A 53 8.33 -10.06 9.21
C ALA A 53 9.09 -9.42 10.37
N SER A 54 9.29 -8.09 10.36
CA SER A 54 9.87 -7.37 11.49
C SER A 54 8.92 -7.21 12.68
N ILE A 55 7.61 -7.44 12.49
CA ILE A 55 6.62 -7.51 13.57
C ILE A 55 6.70 -8.88 14.26
N ALA A 56 6.57 -9.95 13.48
CA ALA A 56 6.87 -11.32 13.88
C ALA A 56 7.15 -12.18 12.62
N PRO A 57 8.01 -13.21 12.70
CA PRO A 57 8.38 -14.02 11.54
C PRO A 57 7.20 -14.65 10.80
N ASP A 58 6.13 -15.00 11.51
CA ASP A 58 4.91 -15.65 11.02
C ASP A 58 3.72 -14.68 10.88
N PHE A 59 3.91 -13.39 11.13
CA PHE A 59 2.85 -12.38 11.11
C PHE A 59 2.10 -12.34 9.77
N LEU A 60 2.83 -12.42 8.67
CA LEU A 60 2.26 -12.37 7.32
C LEU A 60 1.24 -13.50 7.11
N THR A 61 1.59 -14.73 7.47
CA THR A 61 0.78 -15.92 7.21
C THR A 61 -0.33 -16.11 8.24
N ASN A 62 -0.04 -15.84 9.51
CA ASN A 62 -0.95 -16.21 10.61
C ASN A 62 -1.91 -15.08 10.97
N ILE A 63 -1.57 -13.82 10.64
CA ILE A 63 -2.35 -12.65 11.05
C ILE A 63 -2.76 -11.80 9.86
N TYR A 64 -1.80 -11.31 9.07
CA TYR A 64 -2.08 -10.35 8.00
C TYR A 64 -2.99 -10.92 6.91
N LEU A 65 -2.60 -12.04 6.30
CA LEU A 65 -3.37 -12.65 5.20
C LEU A 65 -4.77 -13.11 5.64
N PRO A 66 -4.95 -13.87 6.75
CA PRO A 66 -6.29 -14.29 7.18
C PRO A 66 -7.21 -13.10 7.46
N ASN A 67 -6.68 -12.03 8.06
CA ASN A 67 -7.47 -10.82 8.32
C ASN A 67 -7.82 -10.09 7.01
N LYS A 68 -6.86 -9.90 6.10
CA LYS A 68 -7.09 -9.23 4.82
C LYS A 68 -8.14 -9.96 3.99
N LEU A 69 -8.13 -11.30 4.02
CA LEU A 69 -9.12 -12.14 3.35
C LEU A 69 -10.50 -12.09 4.03
N ARG A 70 -10.54 -12.15 5.37
CA ARG A 70 -11.81 -12.15 6.11
C ARG A 70 -12.57 -10.83 5.99
N TYR A 71 -11.86 -9.70 5.93
CA TYR A 71 -12.46 -8.36 5.92
C TYR A 71 -12.57 -7.75 4.51
N GLY A 72 -12.28 -8.53 3.46
CA GLY A 72 -12.48 -8.10 2.08
C GLY A 72 -11.57 -6.97 1.62
N GLY A 73 -10.38 -6.84 2.22
CA GLY A 73 -9.45 -5.74 1.93
C GLY A 73 -8.60 -5.93 0.67
N TRP A 74 -9.08 -6.65 -0.35
CA TRP A 74 -8.34 -6.97 -1.59
C TRP A 74 -8.54 -5.95 -2.73
N VAL A 75 -9.09 -4.80 -2.38
CA VAL A 75 -9.12 -3.60 -3.21
C VAL A 75 -7.70 -3.11 -3.41
#